data_AF-A0A238U6E6-F1
#
_entry.id   AF-A0A238U6E6-F1
#
_cell.length_a   1.000
_cell.length_b   1.000
_cell.length_c   1.000
_cell.angle_alpha   90.00
_cell.angle_beta   90.00
_cell.angle_gamma   90.00
#
_symmetry.space_group_name_H-M   'P 1'
#
loop_
_entity.id
_entity.type
_entity.pdbx_description
1 polymer ?
#
loop_
_entity_poly.entity_id
_entity_poly.type
_entity_poly.pdbx_seq_one_letter_code
_entity_poly.pdbx_strand_id
1 'polypeptide(L)'
;MNNIYINGSIEVTNKKLYSILNEIEEINNSKLELKLKDFGYEINYKDEEMYFYIHGNEEEDENETIIFDCELKQDLSYAHNFVSTIVGKLRENNIGYFNFEYGYGDGKGNDLGEQFEVSSE
;
A
#
# COMPACT_ATOMS: atom_id res chain seq x y z
N MET A 1 -14.17 8.84 -15.24
CA MET A 1 -14.12 7.76 -14.25
C MET A 1 -13.74 8.42 -12.94
N ASN A 2 -14.45 8.11 -11.85
CA ASN A 2 -13.99 8.52 -10.53
C ASN A 2 -12.86 7.58 -10.15
N ASN A 3 -11.74 8.12 -9.67
CA ASN A 3 -10.65 7.32 -9.14
C ASN A 3 -11.06 6.76 -7.77
N ILE A 4 -10.49 5.61 -7.43
CA ILE A 4 -10.53 5.07 -6.08
C ILE A 4 -9.19 5.37 -5.43
N TYR A 5 -9.23 5.91 -4.23
CA TYR A 5 -8.04 6.13 -3.42
C TYR A 5 -7.97 5.04 -2.38
N ILE A 6 -6.80 4.45 -2.21
CA ILE A 6 -6.48 3.52 -1.12
C ILE A 6 -5.39 4.20 -0.30
N ASN A 7 -5.67 4.41 0.98
CA ASN A 7 -4.70 4.87 1.95
C ASN A 7 -4.47 3.76 2.95
N GLY A 8 -3.23 3.54 3.37
CA GLY A 8 -2.89 2.53 4.34
C GLY A 8 -1.71 2.90 5.21
N SER A 9 -1.63 2.26 6.37
CA SER A 9 -0.53 2.37 7.31
C SER A 9 -0.10 0.96 7.71
N ILE A 10 1.19 0.64 7.62
CA ILE A 10 1.70 -0.72 7.82
C ILE A 10 2.97 -0.64 8.66
N GLU A 11 3.08 -1.42 9.73
CA GLU A 11 4.32 -1.48 10.53
C GLU A 11 5.25 -2.53 9.94
N VAL A 12 6.14 -2.09 9.06
CA VAL A 12 7.05 -2.95 8.30
C VAL A 12 8.17 -2.14 7.64
N THR A 13 9.33 -2.74 7.42
CA THR A 13 10.40 -2.07 6.65
C THR A 13 10.04 -1.97 5.17
N ASN A 14 10.46 -0.88 4.51
CA ASN A 14 10.32 -0.69 3.06
C ASN A 14 10.87 -1.88 2.25
N LYS A 15 12.01 -2.45 2.64
CA LYS A 15 12.59 -3.62 1.94
C LYS A 15 11.67 -4.83 2.03
N LYS A 16 11.07 -5.08 3.20
CA LYS A 16 10.17 -6.22 3.41
C LYS A 16 8.85 -6.01 2.68
N LEU A 17 8.26 -4.80 2.72
CA LEU A 17 7.06 -4.50 1.94
C LEU A 17 7.32 -4.60 0.44
N TYR A 18 8.46 -4.10 -0.05
CA TYR A 18 8.84 -4.24 -1.45
C TYR A 18 8.91 -5.72 -1.87
N SER A 19 9.50 -6.59 -1.04
CA SER A 19 9.51 -8.04 -1.30
C SER A 19 8.10 -8.62 -1.38
N ILE A 20 7.20 -8.21 -0.48
CA ILE A 20 5.80 -8.65 -0.47
C ILE A 20 5.06 -8.19 -1.73
N LEU A 21 5.22 -6.92 -2.13
CA LEU A 21 4.57 -6.36 -3.31
C LEU A 21 5.04 -7.05 -4.60
N ASN A 22 6.29 -7.52 -4.66
CA ASN A 22 6.79 -8.29 -5.82
C ASN A 22 6.12 -9.67 -5.97
N GLU A 23 5.40 -10.15 -4.96
CA GLU A 23 4.65 -11.42 -5.02
C GLU A 23 3.21 -11.25 -5.49
N ILE A 24 2.74 -10.01 -5.69
CA ILE A 24 1.35 -9.71 -6.07
C ILE A 24 1.25 -9.71 -7.60
N GLU A 25 0.40 -10.56 -8.17
CA GLU A 25 0.28 -10.76 -9.63
C GLU A 25 -0.22 -9.51 -10.36
N GLU A 26 -1.05 -8.70 -9.70
CA GLU A 26 -1.58 -7.45 -10.21
C GLU A 26 -0.50 -6.36 -10.37
N ILE A 27 0.66 -6.53 -9.73
CA ILE A 27 1.78 -5.58 -9.79
C ILE A 27 2.78 -6.06 -10.86
N ASN A 28 2.95 -5.26 -11.91
CA ASN A 28 4.02 -5.52 -12.87
C ASN A 28 5.38 -5.16 -12.25
N ASN A 29 6.12 -6.16 -11.78
CA ASN A 29 7.42 -5.99 -11.13
C ASN A 29 8.45 -5.16 -11.94
N SER A 30 8.33 -5.05 -13.27
CA SER A 30 9.21 -4.18 -14.07
C SER A 30 8.96 -2.68 -13.87
N LYS A 31 7.82 -2.31 -13.27
CA LYS A 31 7.40 -0.93 -12.98
C LYS A 31 7.43 -0.59 -11.49
N LEU A 32 7.72 -1.59 -10.64
CA LEU A 32 7.86 -1.41 -9.21
C LEU A 32 9.30 -1.02 -8.89
N GLU A 33 9.49 0.07 -8.18
CA GLU A 33 10.82 0.63 -7.93
C GLU A 33 11.03 0.91 -6.44
N LEU A 34 12.15 0.41 -5.91
CA LEU A 34 12.67 0.78 -4.59
C LEU A 34 13.83 1.76 -4.77
N LYS A 35 13.70 2.98 -4.26
CA LYS A 35 14.71 4.04 -4.39
C LYS A 35 15.23 4.47 -3.02
N LEU A 36 16.54 4.63 -2.92
CA LEU A 36 17.18 5.28 -1.77
C LEU A 36 17.03 6.81 -1.90
N LYS A 37 16.73 7.48 -0.79
CA LYS A 37 16.57 8.92 -0.64
C LYS A 37 17.36 9.44 0.56
N ASP A 38 17.43 10.76 0.68
CA ASP A 38 18.17 11.44 1.75
C ASP A 38 17.71 11.04 3.16
N PHE A 39 16.45 10.60 3.30
CA PHE A 39 15.82 10.20 4.57
C PHE A 39 15.28 8.76 4.55
N GLY A 40 15.88 7.84 3.78
CA GLY A 40 15.49 6.42 3.78
C GLY A 40 15.15 5.85 2.41
N TYR A 41 14.08 5.05 2.34
CA TYR A 41 13.66 4.39 1.10
C TYR A 41 12.21 4.74 0.74
N GLU A 42 11.95 4.79 -0.56
CA GLU A 42 10.61 4.95 -1.11
C GLU A 42 10.31 3.82 -2.08
N ILE A 43 9.06 3.34 -2.04
CA ILE A 43 8.54 2.42 -3.05
C ILE A 43 7.55 3.18 -3.91
N ASN A 44 7.68 3.05 -5.22
CA ASN A 44 6.73 3.62 -6.15
C ASN A 44 6.38 2.63 -7.26
N TYR A 45 5.15 2.71 -7.72
CA TYR A 45 4.63 1.93 -8.84
C TYR A 45 3.73 2.81 -9.70
N LYS A 46 3.81 2.65 -11.01
CA LYS A 46 2.92 3.35 -11.93
C LYS A 46 2.67 2.57 -13.21
N ASP A 47 1.41 2.34 -13.52
CA ASP A 47 0.95 1.93 -14.85
C ASP A 47 -0.28 2.71 -15.31
N GLU A 48 -1.05 2.13 -16.24
CA GLU A 48 -2.25 2.75 -16.79
C GLU A 48 -3.43 2.72 -15.81
N GLU A 49 -3.46 1.75 -14.90
CA GLU A 49 -4.60 1.40 -14.04
C GLU A 49 -4.36 1.76 -12.57
N MET A 50 -3.10 1.80 -12.13
CA MET A 50 -2.71 1.96 -10.73
C MET A 50 -1.46 2.83 -10.61
N TYR A 51 -1.49 3.73 -9.65
CA TYR A 51 -0.33 4.45 -9.17
C TYR A 51 -0.29 4.32 -7.66
N PHE A 52 0.82 3.86 -7.10
CA PHE A 52 1.01 3.95 -5.66
C PHE A 52 2.38 4.47 -5.30
N TYR A 53 2.42 5.07 -4.12
CA TYR A 53 3.59 5.63 -3.49
C TYR A 53 3.59 5.21 -2.03
N ILE A 54 4.76 4.83 -1.52
CA ILE A 54 4.93 4.43 -0.14
C ILE A 54 6.02 5.29 0.49
N HIS A 55 5.63 6.01 1.55
CA HIS A 55 6.50 6.88 2.34
C HIS A 55 6.90 6.18 3.65
N GLY A 56 8.21 6.15 3.95
CA GLY A 56 8.76 5.81 5.27
C GLY A 56 10.00 6.65 5.57
N ASN A 57 10.21 7.01 6.83
CA ASN A 57 11.29 7.82 7.38
C ASN A 57 12.36 6.92 8.05
N GLU A 58 13.54 6.92 7.43
CA GLU A 58 14.85 6.56 7.99
C GLU A 58 15.04 5.18 8.67
N GLU A 59 15.90 4.38 8.04
CA GLU A 59 16.71 3.30 8.63
C GLU A 59 16.01 2.18 9.41
N GLU A 60 15.63 1.10 8.71
CA GLU A 60 15.55 -0.28 9.23
C GLU A 60 14.82 -0.51 10.58
N ASP A 61 14.04 0.44 11.08
CA ASP A 61 13.27 0.28 12.32
C ASP A 61 12.02 -0.53 12.01
N GLU A 62 11.96 -1.74 12.58
CA GLU A 62 10.84 -2.66 12.39
C GLU A 62 9.54 -2.15 13.04
N ASN A 63 9.61 -1.13 13.91
CA ASN A 63 8.44 -0.49 14.52
C ASN A 63 7.95 0.73 13.74
N GLU A 64 8.55 1.04 12.59
CA GLU A 64 8.12 2.18 11.79
C GLU A 64 6.84 1.84 11.02
N THR A 65 5.84 2.72 11.17
CA THR A 65 4.64 2.70 10.34
C THR A 65 4.90 3.43 9.03
N ILE A 66 4.95 2.69 7.93
CA ILE A 66 5.02 3.26 6.58
C ILE A 66 3.62 3.56 6.03
N ILE A 67 3.52 4.62 5.25
CA ILE A 67 2.26 5.11 4.67
C ILE A 67 2.17 4.66 3.22
N PHE A 68 1.07 4.01 2.87
CA PHE A 68 0.73 3.52 1.53
C PHE A 68 -0.35 4.42 0.94
N ASP A 69 -0.03 5.10 -0.16
CA ASP A 69 -0.97 5.95 -0.90
C ASP A 69 -1.14 5.40 -2.32
N CYS A 70 -2.37 5.12 -2.74
CA CYS A 70 -2.64 4.53 -4.05
C CYS A 70 -3.86 5.16 -4.73
N GLU A 71 -3.73 5.45 -6.01
CA GLU A 71 -4.78 5.87 -6.93
C GLU A 71 -5.05 4.73 -7.92
N LEU A 72 -6.26 4.19 -7.88
CA LEU A 72 -6.77 3.20 -8.82
C LEU A 72 -7.75 3.83 -9.81
N LYS A 73 -7.55 3.52 -11.08
CA LYS A 73 -8.45 3.85 -12.20
C LYS A 73 -9.34 2.66 -12.56
N GLN A 74 -9.77 1.93 -11.53
CA GLN A 74 -10.59 0.72 -11.60
C GLN A 74 -11.88 0.90 -10.79
N ASP A 75 -12.67 -0.18 -10.63
CA ASP A 75 -13.88 -0.19 -9.81
C ASP A 75 -13.63 -0.66 -8.37
N LEU A 76 -14.66 -0.51 -7.51
CA LEU A 76 -14.57 -0.88 -6.09
C LEU A 76 -14.31 -2.37 -5.86
N SER A 77 -14.77 -3.24 -6.76
CA SER A 77 -14.52 -4.68 -6.66
C SER A 77 -13.04 -4.99 -6.89
N TYR A 78 -12.41 -4.32 -7.85
CA TYR A 78 -10.97 -4.40 -8.04
C TYR A 78 -10.21 -3.88 -6.81
N ALA A 79 -10.59 -2.71 -6.27
CA ALA A 79 -9.96 -2.16 -5.07
C ALA A 79 -10.05 -3.10 -3.86
N HIS A 80 -11.24 -3.67 -3.61
CA HIS A 80 -11.46 -4.65 -2.56
C HIS A 80 -10.57 -5.89 -2.71
N ASN A 81 -10.48 -6.44 -3.93
CA ASN A 81 -9.64 -7.60 -4.21
C ASN A 81 -8.16 -7.26 -4.01
N PHE A 82 -7.69 -6.12 -4.53
CA PHE A 82 -6.31 -5.69 -4.40
C PHE A 82 -5.89 -5.50 -2.93
N VAL A 83 -6.71 -4.80 -2.14
CA VAL A 83 -6.46 -4.62 -0.70
C VAL A 83 -6.51 -5.97 0.03
N SER A 84 -7.46 -6.85 -0.30
CA SER A 84 -7.55 -8.18 0.28
C SER A 84 -6.30 -9.04 -0.01
N THR A 85 -5.75 -8.93 -1.23
CA THR A 85 -4.50 -9.60 -1.62
C THR A 85 -3.32 -9.08 -0.80
N ILE A 86 -3.16 -7.76 -0.67
CA ILE A 86 -2.11 -7.15 0.17
C ILE A 86 -2.24 -7.64 1.62
N VAL A 87 -3.43 -7.56 2.21
CA VAL A 87 -3.71 -8.01 3.58
C VAL A 87 -3.41 -9.50 3.77
N GLY A 88 -3.77 -10.34 2.80
CA GLY A 88 -3.42 -11.76 2.80
C GLY A 88 -1.91 -11.97 2.88
N LYS A 89 -1.15 -11.26 2.04
CA LYS A 89 0.31 -11.33 2.02
C LYS A 89 0.99 -10.80 3.29
N LEU A 90 0.46 -9.73 3.88
CA LEU A 90 0.94 -9.20 5.16
C LEU A 90 0.76 -10.25 6.28
N ARG A 91 -0.40 -10.92 6.32
CA ARG A 91 -0.68 -11.99 7.29
C ARG A 91 0.22 -13.22 7.10
N GLU A 92 0.43 -13.65 5.85
CA GLU A 92 1.36 -14.76 5.54
C GLU A 92 2.79 -14.47 6.03
N ASN A 93 3.18 -13.20 6.07
CA ASN A 93 4.49 -12.74 6.51
C ASN A 93 4.56 -12.37 8.00
N ASN A 94 3.50 -12.63 8.79
CA ASN A 94 3.39 -12.29 10.21
C ASN A 94 3.57 -10.78 10.51
N ILE A 95 3.08 -9.91 9.62
CA ILE A 95 3.05 -8.45 9.87
C ILE A 95 1.84 -8.14 10.77
N GLY A 96 2.12 -7.62 11.97
CA GLY A 96 1.14 -7.50 13.05
C GLY A 96 0.22 -6.29 12.99
N TYR A 97 0.71 -5.16 12.44
CA TYR A 97 -0.04 -3.91 12.38
C TYR A 97 -0.21 -3.43 10.95
N PHE A 98 -1.47 -3.32 10.50
CA PHE A 98 -1.82 -2.62 9.28
C PHE A 98 -3.26 -2.10 9.31
N ASN A 99 -3.49 -1.00 8.63
CA ASN A 99 -4.81 -0.42 8.39
C ASN A 99 -4.90 0.04 6.93
N PHE A 100 -6.05 -0.17 6.29
CA PHE A 100 -6.35 0.31 4.95
C PHE A 100 -7.74 0.94 4.91
N GLU A 101 -7.88 2.03 4.18
CA GLU A 101 -9.14 2.66 3.83
C GLU A 101 -9.17 2.87 2.32
N TYR A 102 -10.30 2.58 1.68
CA TYR A 102 -10.44 2.88 0.26
C TYR A 102 -11.86 3.23 -0.15
N GLY A 103 -11.96 4.17 -1.08
CA GLY A 103 -13.23 4.67 -1.56
C GLY A 103 -13.11 5.59 -2.76
N TYR A 104 -14.26 5.98 -3.30
CA TYR A 104 -14.28 7.07 -4.27
C TYR A 104 -14.06 8.39 -3.55
N GLY A 105 -13.16 9.22 -4.08
CA GLY A 105 -13.01 10.57 -3.54
C GLY A 105 -11.88 11.35 -4.18
N ASP A 106 -11.11 12.06 -3.36
CA ASP A 106 -10.02 12.96 -3.79
C ASP A 106 -8.67 12.64 -3.14
N GLY A 107 -8.60 11.56 -2.35
CA GLY A 107 -7.39 11.14 -1.64
C GLY A 107 -7.01 12.06 -0.49
N LYS A 108 -7.96 12.86 0.03
CA LYS A 108 -7.73 13.82 1.13
C LYS A 108 -8.63 13.55 2.34
N GLY A 109 -9.14 12.33 2.49
CA GLY A 109 -9.96 11.93 3.64
C GLY A 109 -11.43 12.36 3.55
N ASN A 110 -11.92 12.69 2.35
CA ASN A 110 -13.35 12.83 2.06
C ASN A 110 -13.86 11.64 1.23
N ASP A 111 -13.22 10.49 1.36
CA ASP A 111 -13.47 9.31 0.54
C ASP A 111 -14.71 8.56 1.08
N LEU A 112 -15.65 8.20 0.20
CA LEU A 112 -16.79 7.35 0.54
C LEU A 112 -16.39 5.89 0.29
N GLY A 113 -16.17 5.12 1.36
CA GLY A 113 -15.47 3.83 1.22
C GLY A 113 -15.52 2.87 2.41
N GLU A 114 -14.73 1.80 2.32
CA GLU A 114 -14.57 0.76 3.34
C GLU A 114 -13.27 0.97 4.13
N GLN A 115 -13.31 0.67 5.44
CA GLN A 115 -12.17 0.74 6.36
C GLN A 115 -11.84 -0.64 6.92
N PHE A 116 -10.55 -0.97 7.00
CA PHE A 116 -10.00 -2.23 7.48
C PHE A 116 -8.83 -1.98 8.44
N GLU A 117 -9.03 -2.13 9.74
CA GLU A 117 -7.98 -1.97 10.76
C GLU A 117 -7.64 -3.32 11.42
N VAL A 118 -6.34 -3.62 11.58
CA VAL A 118 -5.84 -4.77 12.34
C VAL A 118 -4.71 -4.31 13.26
N SER A 119 -4.95 -4.38 14.57
CA SER A 119 -3.95 -4.23 15.62
C SER A 119 -3.58 -5.60 16.19
N SER A 120 -2.29 -5.93 16.24
CA SER A 120 -1.80 -7.11 16.97
C SER A 120 -1.97 -6.92 18.48
N GLU A 121 -2.78 -7.76 19.12
CA GLU A 121 -2.77 -8.01 20.58
C GLU A 121 -1.59 -8.92 20.99
#